data_AF-Q67LR4-F1
#
_entry.id   AF-Q67LR4-F1
#
_cell.length_a   1.000
_cell.length_b   1.000
_cell.length_c   1.000
_cell.angle_alpha   90.00
_cell.angle_beta   90.00
_cell.angle_gamma   90.00
#
_symmetry.space_group_name_H-M   'P 1'
#
loop_
_entity.id
_entity.type
_entity.pdbx_description
1 polymer ?
#
loop_
_entity_poly.entity_id
_entity_poly.type
_entity_poly.pdbx_seq_one_letter_code
_entity_poly.pdbx_strand_id
1 'polypeptide(L)'
;MRVVTSAPRQEMLWDERNLSRDQGKGAVLGYMFDSAEFAALREEYLQGARERAGRLREAVAALREGGPVDLRQLRQEVHKLRGSGGFYGFRALSAAAAAAEDALLMVLDGEQERDDHALADLVARVVAEIEAATL
;
A
#
# COMPACT_ATOMS: atom_id res chain seq x y z
N MET A 1 -16.16 33.99 54.48
CA MET A 1 -16.87 34.79 53.46
C MET A 1 -15.87 35.69 52.73
N ARG A 2 -15.42 35.26 51.55
CA ARG A 2 -15.13 36.12 50.38
C ARG A 2 -14.87 35.21 49.18
N VAL A 3 -15.64 35.50 48.14
CA VAL A 3 -15.80 34.78 46.89
C VAL A 3 -14.56 34.97 46.03
N VAL A 4 -14.00 33.88 45.50
CA VAL A 4 -13.03 33.92 44.38
C VAL A 4 -13.85 33.91 43.10
N THR A 5 -13.83 35.02 42.37
CA THR A 5 -14.53 35.20 41.11
C THR A 5 -13.78 34.50 39.98
N SER A 6 -14.47 33.59 39.31
CA SER A 6 -14.06 32.85 38.12
C SER A 6 -13.94 33.76 36.89
N ALA A 7 -12.87 33.62 36.11
CA ALA A 7 -12.73 34.19 34.77
C ALA A 7 -13.66 33.47 33.76
N PRO A 8 -14.17 34.16 32.71
CA PRO A 8 -15.03 33.53 31.72
C PRO A 8 -14.23 32.71 30.69
N ARG A 9 -14.75 31.51 30.42
CA ARG A 9 -14.32 30.56 29.39
C ARG A 9 -14.66 31.12 28.00
N GLN A 10 -13.65 31.30 27.14
CA GLN A 10 -13.85 31.69 25.73
C GLN A 10 -14.70 30.65 25.01
N GLU A 11 -15.91 31.06 24.64
CA GLU A 11 -16.82 30.34 23.76
C GLU A 11 -16.34 30.55 22.32
N MET A 12 -15.70 29.53 21.75
CA MET A 12 -15.36 29.51 20.31
C MET A 12 -16.65 29.34 19.53
N LEU A 13 -17.08 30.44 18.90
CA LEU A 13 -18.18 30.50 17.95
C LEU A 13 -17.76 29.77 16.66
N TRP A 14 -18.20 28.52 16.50
CA TRP A 14 -18.03 27.78 15.25
C TRP A 14 -19.12 28.22 14.26
N ASP A 15 -18.71 28.89 13.18
CA ASP A 15 -19.59 29.34 12.10
C ASP A 15 -20.04 28.13 11.25
N GLU A 16 -21.33 27.80 11.28
CA GLU A 16 -21.96 26.65 10.60
C GLU A 16 -22.02 26.76 9.06
N ARG A 17 -21.38 27.78 8.46
CA ARG A 17 -21.47 28.06 7.01
C ARG A 17 -20.43 27.35 6.13
N ASN A 18 -19.66 26.39 6.64
CA ASN A 18 -18.60 25.71 5.87
C ASN A 18 -18.91 24.26 5.42
N LEU A 19 -20.13 23.77 5.62
CA LEU A 19 -20.51 22.38 5.30
C LEU A 19 -20.94 22.13 3.84
N SER A 20 -20.77 23.09 2.91
CA SER A 20 -21.33 22.99 1.55
C SER A 20 -20.28 22.98 0.41
N ARG A 21 -19.03 22.56 0.66
CA ARG A 21 -17.96 22.53 -0.37
C ARG A 21 -17.40 21.15 -0.72
N ASP A 22 -17.93 20.07 -0.16
CA ASP A 22 -17.36 18.72 -0.34
C ASP A 22 -18.02 17.90 -1.48
N GLN A 23 -19.20 18.31 -1.95
CA GLN A 23 -19.99 17.57 -2.95
C GLN A 23 -19.36 17.51 -4.36
N GLY A 24 -18.37 18.37 -4.66
CA GLY A 24 -17.74 18.45 -6.00
C GLY A 24 -16.50 17.57 -6.17
N LYS A 25 -15.72 17.36 -5.10
CA LYS A 25 -14.46 16.59 -5.19
C LYS A 25 -14.70 15.10 -5.37
N GLY A 26 -15.70 14.54 -4.68
CA GLY A 26 -16.08 13.13 -4.84
C GLY A 26 -16.59 12.80 -6.24
N ALA A 27 -17.35 13.72 -6.85
CA ALA A 27 -17.86 13.53 -8.21
C ALA A 27 -16.74 13.51 -9.25
N VAL A 28 -15.76 14.43 -9.18
CA VAL A 28 -14.63 14.48 -10.13
C VAL A 28 -13.72 13.25 -9.99
N LEU A 29 -13.46 12.79 -8.75
CA LEU A 29 -12.72 11.54 -8.52
C LEU A 29 -13.47 10.33 -9.06
N GLY A 30 -14.79 10.25 -8.85
CA GLY A 30 -15.64 9.21 -9.43
C GLY A 30 -15.55 9.17 -10.97
N TYR A 31 -15.76 10.32 -11.62
CA TYR A 31 -15.65 10.42 -13.09
C TYR A 31 -14.26 10.07 -13.64
N MET A 32 -13.18 10.40 -12.91
CA MET A 32 -11.82 10.03 -13.30
C MET A 32 -11.64 8.50 -13.27
N PHE A 33 -12.09 7.85 -12.19
CA PHE A 33 -11.98 6.39 -12.02
C PHE A 33 -12.91 5.61 -12.96
N ASP A 34 -14.02 6.21 -13.39
CA ASP A 34 -14.99 5.60 -14.33
C ASP A 34 -14.61 5.85 -15.81
N SER A 35 -13.49 6.54 -16.08
CA SER A 35 -13.07 6.87 -17.44
C SER A 35 -12.39 5.71 -18.17
N ALA A 36 -12.53 5.66 -19.49
CA ALA A 36 -11.81 4.69 -20.33
C ALA A 36 -10.28 4.86 -20.26
N GLU A 37 -9.81 6.10 -20.04
CA GLU A 37 -8.38 6.41 -19.86
C GLU A 37 -7.84 5.78 -18.57
N PHE A 38 -8.58 5.87 -17.47
CA PHE A 38 -8.19 5.22 -16.22
C PHE A 38 -8.21 3.69 -16.34
N ALA A 39 -9.21 3.13 -17.03
CA ALA A 39 -9.25 1.69 -17.30
C ALA A 39 -8.01 1.21 -18.08
N ALA A 40 -7.55 2.00 -19.07
CA ALA A 40 -6.33 1.69 -19.82
C ALA A 40 -5.06 1.74 -18.94
N LEU A 41 -4.91 2.78 -18.10
CA LEU A 41 -3.80 2.88 -17.14
C LEU A 41 -3.80 1.73 -16.13
N ARG A 42 -4.99 1.32 -15.67
CA ARG A 42 -5.16 0.19 -14.78
C ARG A 42 -4.72 -1.13 -15.44
N GLU A 43 -5.02 -1.32 -16.73
CA GLU A 43 -4.55 -2.50 -17.47
C GLU A 43 -3.03 -2.47 -17.69
N GLU A 44 -2.45 -1.31 -18.05
CA GLU A 44 -0.99 -1.15 -18.17
C GLU A 44 -0.29 -1.48 -16.84
N TYR A 45 -0.85 -1.01 -15.73
CA TYR A 45 -0.38 -1.37 -14.39
C TYR A 45 -0.40 -2.90 -14.18
N LEU A 46 -1.50 -3.58 -14.52
CA LEU A 46 -1.61 -5.04 -14.38
C LEU A 46 -0.61 -5.79 -15.26
N GLN A 47 -0.35 -5.33 -16.48
CA GLN A 47 0.70 -5.89 -17.34
C GLN A 47 2.07 -5.78 -16.66
N GLY A 48 2.42 -4.61 -16.14
CA GLY A 48 3.66 -4.43 -15.37
C GLY A 48 3.70 -5.29 -14.09
N ALA A 49 2.57 -5.49 -13.42
CA ALA A 49 2.49 -6.37 -12.25
C ALA A 49 2.72 -7.84 -12.62
N ARG A 50 2.19 -8.32 -13.75
CA ARG A 50 2.42 -9.70 -14.25
C ARG A 50 3.90 -9.97 -14.49
N GLU A 51 4.63 -9.04 -15.10
CA GLU A 51 6.07 -9.17 -15.30
C GLU A 51 6.84 -9.23 -13.97
N ARG A 52 6.44 -8.41 -13.00
CA ARG A 52 7.02 -8.43 -11.64
C ARG A 52 6.76 -9.76 -10.94
N ALA A 53 5.59 -10.35 -11.12
CA ALA A 53 5.27 -11.65 -10.52
C ALA A 53 6.26 -12.74 -10.93
N GLY A 54 6.80 -12.71 -12.16
CA GLY A 54 7.88 -13.62 -12.58
C GLY A 54 9.10 -13.54 -11.67
N ARG A 55 9.65 -12.33 -11.50
CA ARG A 55 10.81 -12.08 -10.63
C ARG A 55 10.53 -12.40 -9.16
N LEU A 56 9.33 -12.11 -8.68
CA LEU A 56 8.93 -12.44 -7.31
C LEU A 56 8.84 -13.95 -7.08
N ARG A 57 8.36 -14.73 -8.07
CA ARG A 57 8.36 -16.21 -7.98
C ARG A 57 9.77 -16.78 -7.93
N GLU A 58 10.69 -16.25 -8.73
CA GLU A 58 12.11 -16.63 -8.68
C GLU A 58 12.71 -16.38 -7.30
N ALA A 59 12.44 -15.20 -6.72
CA ALA A 59 12.88 -14.88 -5.36
C ALA A 59 12.25 -15.81 -4.31
N VAL A 60 10.96 -16.15 -4.42
CA VAL A 60 10.30 -17.11 -3.52
C VAL A 60 10.94 -18.49 -3.60
N ALA A 61 11.22 -18.99 -4.80
CA ALA A 61 11.89 -20.27 -4.98
C ALA A 61 13.29 -20.26 -4.36
N ALA A 62 14.08 -19.23 -4.66
CA ALA A 62 15.42 -19.07 -4.10
C ALA A 62 15.40 -18.99 -2.56
N LEU A 63 14.48 -18.22 -1.95
CA LEU A 63 14.32 -18.19 -0.48
C LEU A 63 14.00 -19.59 0.07
N ARG A 64 13.05 -20.31 -0.53
CA ARG A 64 12.64 -21.65 -0.07
C ARG A 64 13.75 -22.70 -0.19
N GLU A 65 14.63 -22.55 -1.15
CA GLU A 65 15.76 -23.45 -1.41
C GLU A 65 17.04 -23.06 -0.65
N GLY A 66 17.03 -21.96 0.11
CA GLY A 66 18.23 -21.41 0.76
C GLY A 66 19.25 -20.84 -0.23
N GLY A 67 18.79 -20.47 -1.42
CA GLY A 67 19.57 -19.87 -2.48
C GLY A 67 19.88 -18.38 -2.27
N PRO A 68 20.78 -17.81 -3.09
CA PRO A 68 21.12 -16.40 -3.00
C PRO A 68 19.94 -15.52 -3.43
N VAL A 69 19.62 -14.51 -2.61
CA VAL A 69 18.56 -13.52 -2.90
C VAL A 69 19.07 -12.14 -2.52
N ASP A 70 18.96 -11.20 -3.45
CA ASP A 70 19.20 -9.78 -3.17
C ASP A 70 17.95 -9.19 -2.50
N LEU A 71 17.98 -9.11 -1.17
CA LEU A 71 16.87 -8.58 -0.38
C LEU A 71 16.61 -7.09 -0.66
N ARG A 72 17.62 -6.31 -1.06
CA ARG A 72 17.43 -4.88 -1.40
C ARG A 72 16.67 -4.74 -2.71
N GLN A 73 17.04 -5.53 -3.71
CA GLN A 73 16.32 -5.58 -4.99
C GLN A 73 14.90 -6.10 -4.81
N LEU A 74 14.71 -7.18 -4.04
CA LEU A 74 13.39 -7.73 -3.73
C LEU A 74 12.50 -6.68 -3.05
N ARG A 75 13.02 -5.96 -2.05
CA ARG A 75 12.31 -4.86 -1.37
C ARG A 75 11.88 -3.77 -2.35
N GLN A 76 12.72 -3.39 -3.30
CA GLN A 76 12.36 -2.39 -4.31
C GLN A 76 11.21 -2.86 -5.22
N GLU A 77 11.16 -4.14 -5.56
CA GLU A 77 10.07 -4.69 -6.38
C GLU A 77 8.73 -4.66 -5.62
N VAL A 78 8.70 -5.07 -4.34
CA VAL A 78 7.47 -4.98 -3.53
C VAL A 78 7.08 -3.54 -3.19
N HIS A 79 8.04 -2.65 -2.94
CA HIS A 79 7.77 -1.21 -2.69
C HIS A 79 6.96 -0.57 -3.81
N LYS A 80 7.32 -0.85 -5.07
CA LYS A 80 6.61 -0.34 -6.25
C LYS A 80 5.14 -0.77 -6.21
N LEU A 81 4.85 -2.02 -5.84
CA LEU A 81 3.50 -2.58 -5.77
C LEU A 81 2.69 -1.97 -4.61
N ARG A 82 3.31 -1.78 -3.44
CA ARG A 82 2.69 -1.09 -2.30
C ARG A 82 2.23 0.31 -2.70
N GLY A 83 3.12 1.10 -3.28
CA GLY A 83 2.88 2.52 -3.60
C GLY A 83 1.85 2.75 -4.71
N SER A 84 1.75 1.83 -5.67
CA SER A 84 0.89 1.98 -6.85
C SER A 84 -0.41 1.18 -6.78
N GLY A 85 -0.45 0.04 -6.09
CA GLY A 85 -1.64 -0.82 -6.04
C GLY A 85 -2.86 -0.12 -5.45
N GLY A 86 -2.67 0.70 -4.42
CA GLY A 86 -3.75 1.48 -3.80
C GLY A 86 -4.36 2.51 -4.75
N PHE A 87 -3.54 3.15 -5.60
CA PHE A 87 -3.99 4.14 -6.57
C PHE A 87 -4.92 3.53 -7.63
N TYR A 88 -4.64 2.30 -8.06
CA TYR A 88 -5.42 1.58 -9.07
C TYR A 88 -6.55 0.70 -8.49
N GLY A 89 -6.83 0.82 -7.19
CA GLY A 89 -7.91 0.10 -6.52
C GLY A 89 -7.56 -1.33 -6.05
N PHE A 90 -6.31 -1.77 -6.19
CA PHE A 90 -5.84 -3.09 -5.76
C PHE A 90 -5.39 -3.07 -4.30
N ARG A 91 -6.33 -2.88 -3.39
CA ARG A 91 -6.05 -2.71 -1.96
C ARG A 91 -5.40 -3.95 -1.33
N ALA A 92 -5.83 -5.15 -1.72
CA ALA A 92 -5.29 -6.41 -1.21
C ALA A 92 -3.82 -6.60 -1.64
N LEU A 93 -3.50 -6.35 -2.92
CA LEU A 93 -2.13 -6.32 -3.42
C LEU A 93 -1.25 -5.29 -2.68
N SER A 94 -1.75 -4.06 -2.51
CA SER A 94 -1.02 -3.01 -1.80
C SER A 94 -0.73 -3.40 -0.34
N ALA A 95 -1.70 -4.03 0.34
CA ALA A 95 -1.54 -4.51 1.71
C ALA A 95 -0.55 -5.67 1.83
N ALA A 96 -0.62 -6.66 0.93
CA ALA A 96 0.34 -7.76 0.89
C ALA A 96 1.77 -7.25 0.63
N ALA A 97 1.91 -6.31 -0.32
CA ALA A 97 3.20 -5.69 -0.62
C ALA A 97 3.76 -4.88 0.55
N ALA A 98 2.91 -4.19 1.31
CA ALA A 98 3.32 -3.49 2.53
C ALA A 98 3.88 -4.47 3.58
N ALA A 99 3.19 -5.57 3.85
CA ALA A 99 3.65 -6.56 4.81
C ALA A 99 5.00 -7.18 4.41
N ALA A 100 5.17 -7.51 3.12
CA ALA A 100 6.44 -8.02 2.60
C ALA A 100 7.56 -6.97 2.67
N GLU A 101 7.28 -5.72 2.29
CA GLU A 101 8.26 -4.64 2.37
C GLU A 101 8.72 -4.35 3.80
N ASP A 102 7.79 -4.27 4.75
CA ASP A 102 8.09 -3.96 6.14
C ASP A 102 8.97 -5.05 6.78
N ALA A 103 8.70 -6.33 6.49
CA ALA A 103 9.54 -7.44 6.94
C ALA A 103 10.95 -7.42 6.31
N LEU A 104 11.04 -7.11 5.00
CA LEU A 104 12.33 -6.97 4.33
C LEU A 104 13.15 -5.82 4.91
N LEU A 105 12.51 -4.71 5.29
CA LEU A 105 13.16 -3.57 5.94
C LEU A 105 13.74 -3.98 7.31
N MET A 106 12.94 -4.64 8.17
CA MET A 106 13.41 -5.10 9.48
C MET A 106 14.66 -6.00 9.37
N VAL A 107 14.69 -6.89 8.38
CA VAL A 107 15.86 -7.74 8.12
C VAL A 107 17.05 -6.93 7.58
N LEU A 108 16.82 -6.00 6.64
CA LEU A 108 17.87 -5.18 6.04
C LEU A 108 18.50 -4.18 7.02
N ASP A 109 17.71 -3.67 7.96
CA ASP A 109 18.14 -2.72 8.99
C ASP A 109 18.75 -3.44 10.21
N GLY A 110 18.72 -4.79 10.24
CA GLY A 110 19.28 -5.61 11.30
C GLY A 110 18.42 -5.66 12.56
N GLU A 111 17.17 -5.21 12.48
CA GLU A 111 16.20 -5.26 13.58
C GLU A 111 15.63 -6.68 13.80
N GLN A 112 15.65 -7.51 12.76
CA GLN A 112 15.20 -8.90 12.80
C GLN A 112 16.19 -9.85 12.10
N GLU A 113 16.38 -11.05 12.64
CA GLU A 113 17.10 -12.11 11.95
C GLU A 113 16.37 -12.56 10.69
N ARG A 114 17.14 -12.92 9.66
CA ARG A 114 16.61 -13.38 8.38
C ARG A 114 15.96 -14.76 8.53
N ASP A 115 14.65 -14.83 8.32
CA ASP A 115 13.88 -16.07 8.16
C ASP A 115 13.42 -16.19 6.71
N ASP A 116 14.07 -17.08 5.96
CA ASP A 116 13.80 -17.27 4.53
C ASP A 116 12.42 -17.85 4.25
N HIS A 117 11.89 -18.71 5.12
CA HIS A 117 10.56 -19.28 4.94
C HIS A 117 9.48 -18.21 5.16
N ALA A 118 9.62 -17.41 6.22
CA ALA A 118 8.70 -16.31 6.49
C ALA A 118 8.72 -15.25 5.37
N LEU A 119 9.91 -14.86 4.89
CA LEU A 119 10.02 -13.93 3.76
C LEU A 119 9.42 -14.52 2.48
N ALA A 120 9.66 -15.81 2.20
CA ALA A 120 9.10 -16.47 1.04
C ALA A 120 7.56 -16.47 1.06
N ASP A 121 6.94 -16.72 2.22
CA ASP A 121 5.49 -16.74 2.34
C ASP A 121 4.86 -15.35 2.18
N LEU A 122 5.50 -14.31 2.73
CA LEU A 122 5.07 -12.93 2.51
C LEU A 122 5.14 -12.52 1.03
N VAL A 123 6.23 -12.86 0.34
CA VAL A 123 6.40 -12.54 -1.08
C VAL A 123 5.48 -13.39 -1.96
N ALA A 124 5.25 -14.67 -1.62
CA ALA A 124 4.31 -15.54 -2.31
C ALA A 124 2.87 -14.99 -2.20
N ARG A 125 2.51 -14.38 -1.06
CA ARG A 125 1.23 -13.69 -0.93
C ARG A 125 1.10 -12.51 -1.91
N VAL A 126 2.17 -11.72 -2.11
CA VAL A 126 2.17 -10.65 -3.12
C VAL A 126 1.91 -11.22 -4.52
N VAL A 127 2.56 -12.33 -4.88
CA VAL A 127 2.33 -13.01 -6.17
C VAL A 127 0.87 -13.45 -6.31
N ALA A 128 0.30 -14.07 -5.28
CA ALA A 128 -1.10 -14.51 -5.30
C ALA A 128 -2.08 -13.35 -5.51
N GLU A 129 -1.83 -12.18 -4.90
CA GLU A 129 -2.66 -10.98 -5.09
C GLU A 129 -2.50 -10.38 -6.50
N ILE A 130 -1.32 -10.48 -7.11
CA ILE A 130 -1.14 -10.10 -8.52
C ILE A 130 -1.97 -11.04 -9.40
N GLU A 131 -1.89 -12.35 -9.19
CA GLU A 131 -2.64 -13.32 -9.97
C GLU A 131 -4.15 -13.08 -9.85
N ALA A 132 -4.66 -12.91 -8.62
CA ALA A 132 -6.06 -12.61 -8.35
C ALA A 132 -6.53 -11.29 -9.00
N ALA A 133 -5.66 -10.29 -9.09
CA ALA A 133 -5.97 -9.01 -9.74
C ALA A 133 -5.98 -9.10 -11.28
N THR A 134 -5.49 -10.19 -11.86
CA THR A 134 -5.32 -10.38 -13.31
C THR A 134 -6.26 -11.39 -13.94
N LEU A 135 -7.07 -12.08 -13.13
CA LEU A 135 -8.18 -12.97 -13.53
C LEU A 135 -9.41 -12.15 -13.92
#